data_AF-A0A735N0V5-F1
#
_entry.id   AF-A0A735N0V5-F1
#
_cell.length_a   1.000
_cell.length_b   1.000
_cell.length_c   1.000
_cell.angle_alpha   90.00
_cell.angle_beta   90.00
_cell.angle_gamma   90.00
#
_symmetry.space_group_name_H-M   'P 1'
#
loop_
_entity.id
_entity.type
_entity.pdbx_description
1 polymer ?
#
loop_
_entity_poly.entity_id
_entity_poly.type
_entity_poly.pdbx_seq_one_letter_code
_entity_poly.pdbx_strand_id
1 'polypeptide(L)'
;MKQATRKPTTVGDILLYEYLEPLELKINDLAEMLHVHRNTVSALVNNNRKLTTDMAFRLSKVFDTSVDFWLNLQAAVDLWEVENDARAQEELSRICTVSDFIAKREAKKAA
;
A
#
# COMPACT_ATOMS: atom_id res chain seq x y z
N MET A 1 1.32 13.87 -13.71
CA MET A 1 -0.06 13.54 -14.13
C MET A 1 -0.87 13.37 -12.85
N LYS A 2 -1.89 14.21 -12.59
CA LYS A 2 -2.80 13.97 -11.46
C LYS A 2 -3.64 12.74 -11.84
N GLN A 3 -3.29 11.57 -11.30
CA GLN A 3 -4.11 10.37 -11.48
C GLN A 3 -5.47 10.59 -10.82
N ALA A 4 -6.50 9.98 -11.41
CA ALA A 4 -7.90 10.19 -11.06
C ALA A 4 -8.16 10.06 -9.54
N THR A 5 -9.11 10.85 -9.03
CA THR A 5 -9.59 10.86 -7.62
C THR A 5 -10.18 9.55 -7.11
N ARG A 6 -10.07 8.45 -7.87
CA ARG A 6 -10.63 7.14 -7.55
C ARG A 6 -9.60 6.31 -6.78
N LYS A 7 -10.05 5.64 -5.71
CA LYS A 7 -9.23 4.69 -4.96
C LYS A 7 -8.60 3.66 -5.91
N PRO A 8 -7.27 3.45 -5.87
CA PRO A 8 -6.61 2.48 -6.71
C PRO A 8 -7.07 1.06 -6.36
N THR A 9 -6.94 0.15 -7.32
CA THR A 9 -7.21 -1.27 -7.11
C THR A 9 -6.29 -1.81 -6.02
N THR A 10 -6.88 -2.45 -5.03
CA THR A 10 -6.13 -2.95 -3.87
C THR A 10 -5.50 -4.31 -4.16
N VAL A 11 -4.55 -4.70 -3.31
CA VAL A 11 -4.00 -6.07 -3.32
C VAL A 11 -5.11 -7.10 -3.13
N GLY A 12 -6.07 -6.82 -2.23
CA GLY A 12 -7.20 -7.71 -1.98
C GLY A 12 -8.11 -7.89 -3.19
N ASP A 13 -8.38 -6.81 -3.94
CA ASP A 13 -9.18 -6.85 -5.16
C ASP A 13 -8.49 -7.69 -6.25
N ILE A 14 -7.20 -7.46 -6.51
CA ILE A 14 -6.43 -8.26 -7.46
C ILE A 14 -6.42 -9.72 -7.05
N LEU A 15 -6.16 -10.01 -5.77
CA LEU A 15 -6.12 -11.37 -5.26
C LEU A 15 -7.47 -12.08 -5.44
N LEU A 16 -8.58 -11.40 -5.18
CA LEU A 16 -9.91 -11.98 -5.29
C LEU A 16 -10.33 -12.18 -6.74
N TYR A 17 -10.35 -11.09 -7.53
CA TYR A 17 -11.00 -11.07 -8.83
C TYR A 17 -10.10 -11.60 -9.97
N GLU A 18 -8.78 -11.48 -9.86
CA GLU A 18 -7.85 -11.92 -10.91
C GLU A 18 -7.25 -13.31 -10.63
N TYR A 19 -7.27 -13.78 -9.38
CA TYR A 19 -6.67 -15.06 -9.00
C TYR A 19 -7.67 -16.03 -8.35
N LEU A 20 -8.29 -15.69 -7.21
CA LEU A 20 -9.12 -16.64 -6.48
C LEU A 20 -10.38 -17.05 -7.25
N GLU A 21 -11.13 -16.09 -7.78
CA GLU A 21 -12.36 -16.38 -8.54
C GLU A 21 -12.08 -17.12 -9.86
N PRO A 22 -11.12 -16.68 -10.72
CA PRO A 22 -10.86 -17.38 -11.99
C PRO A 22 -10.25 -18.78 -11.82
N LEU A 23 -9.54 -19.03 -10.72
CA LEU A 23 -8.95 -20.34 -10.42
C LEU A 23 -9.84 -21.21 -9.53
N GLU A 24 -11.04 -20.75 -9.19
CA GLU A 24 -11.98 -21.42 -8.27
C GLU A 24 -11.37 -21.78 -6.91
N LEU A 25 -10.39 -20.99 -6.44
CA LEU A 25 -9.69 -21.21 -5.18
C LEU A 25 -10.43 -20.53 -4.03
N LYS A 26 -10.57 -21.25 -2.91
CA LYS A 26 -11.08 -20.67 -1.67
C LYS A 26 -9.97 -19.97 -0.91
N ILE A 27 -10.36 -19.05 -0.02
CA ILE A 27 -9.45 -18.40 0.94
C ILE A 27 -8.67 -19.43 1.76
N ASN A 28 -9.27 -20.59 2.08
CA ASN A 28 -8.58 -21.67 2.79
C ASN A 28 -7.45 -22.27 1.96
N ASP A 29 -7.72 -22.58 0.69
CA ASP A 29 -6.77 -23.21 -0.21
C ASP A 29 -5.53 -22.32 -0.38
N LEU A 30 -5.75 -21.01 -0.57
CA LEU A 30 -4.66 -20.04 -0.63
C LEU A 30 -3.90 -19.93 0.70
N ALA A 31 -4.61 -19.97 1.84
CA ALA A 31 -3.95 -19.91 3.15
C ALA A 31 -3.05 -21.13 3.40
N GLU A 32 -3.46 -22.31 2.96
CA GLU A 32 -2.66 -23.54 2.98
C GLU A 32 -1.42 -23.40 2.09
N MET A 33 -1.57 -22.95 0.85
CA MET A 33 -0.44 -22.72 -0.08
C MET A 33 0.56 -21.68 0.44
N LEU A 34 0.08 -20.62 1.08
CA LEU A 34 0.92 -19.57 1.65
C LEU A 34 1.53 -19.95 3.01
N HIS A 35 1.12 -21.09 3.60
CA HIS A 35 1.46 -21.52 4.96
C HIS A 35 1.16 -20.45 6.02
N VAL A 36 -0.04 -19.86 5.98
CA VAL A 36 -0.50 -18.85 6.95
C VAL A 36 -1.89 -19.17 7.46
N HIS A 37 -2.27 -18.54 8.58
CA HIS A 37 -3.63 -18.69 9.09
C HIS A 37 -4.66 -18.10 8.12
N ARG A 38 -5.80 -18.76 7.91
CA ARG A 38 -6.91 -18.30 7.04
C ARG A 38 -7.27 -16.83 7.25
N ASN A 39 -7.36 -16.40 8.51
CA ASN A 39 -7.71 -15.02 8.86
C ASN A 39 -6.71 -13.99 8.28
N THR A 40 -5.46 -14.37 8.05
CA THR A 40 -4.46 -13.49 7.41
C THR A 40 -4.84 -13.22 5.96
N VAL A 41 -5.17 -14.28 5.21
CA VAL A 41 -5.59 -14.15 3.81
C VAL A 41 -6.93 -13.41 3.73
N SER A 42 -7.89 -13.75 4.60
CA SER A 42 -9.18 -13.05 4.66
C SER A 42 -9.03 -11.56 4.97
N ALA A 43 -8.15 -11.19 5.90
CA ALA A 43 -7.90 -9.79 6.22
C ALA A 43 -7.23 -9.03 5.06
N LEU A 44 -6.36 -9.71 4.30
CA LEU A 44 -5.73 -9.13 3.11
C LEU A 44 -6.76 -8.91 1.98
N VAL A 45 -7.59 -9.92 1.69
CA VAL A 45 -8.65 -9.85 0.67
C VAL A 45 -9.65 -8.74 0.97
N ASN A 46 -10.04 -8.59 2.25
CA ASN A 46 -11.01 -7.57 2.66
C ASN A 46 -10.38 -6.19 2.93
N ASN A 47 -9.11 -5.97 2.59
CA ASN A 47 -8.39 -4.71 2.84
C ASN A 47 -8.35 -4.26 4.31
N ASN A 48 -8.53 -5.20 5.25
CA ASN A 48 -8.43 -4.96 6.69
C ASN A 48 -6.98 -5.04 7.20
N ARG A 49 -6.05 -5.47 6.34
CA ARG A 49 -4.62 -5.54 6.63
C ARG A 49 -3.81 -5.13 5.40
N LYS A 50 -2.80 -4.28 5.61
CA LYS A 50 -1.83 -3.94 4.57
C LYS A 50 -0.95 -5.15 4.22
N LEU A 51 -0.62 -5.29 2.95
CA LEU A 51 0.36 -6.27 2.49
C LEU A 51 1.72 -6.00 3.14
N THR A 52 2.33 -7.03 3.73
CA THR A 52 3.71 -6.97 4.22
C THR A 52 4.67 -7.50 3.15
N THR A 53 5.95 -7.13 3.25
CA THR A 53 7.00 -7.67 2.36
C THR A 53 7.06 -9.19 2.40
N ASP A 54 7.03 -9.82 3.58
CA ASP A 54 6.98 -11.28 3.71
C ASP A 54 5.79 -11.89 2.95
N MET A 55 4.61 -11.30 3.06
CA MET A 55 3.43 -11.76 2.33
C MET A 55 3.58 -11.57 0.82
N ALA A 56 4.22 -10.48 0.37
CA ALA A 56 4.52 -10.26 -1.05
C ALA A 56 5.43 -11.35 -1.63
N PHE A 57 6.45 -11.80 -0.87
CA PHE A 57 7.30 -12.94 -1.25
C PHE A 57 6.54 -14.27 -1.30
N ARG A 58 5.58 -14.48 -0.40
CA ARG A 58 4.74 -15.69 -0.42
C ARG A 58 3.80 -15.69 -1.62
N LEU A 59 3.12 -14.57 -1.88
CA LEU A 59 2.22 -14.43 -3.03
C LEU A 59 2.97 -14.54 -4.36
N SER A 60 4.15 -13.93 -4.46
CA SER A 60 4.97 -14.03 -5.67
C SER A 60 5.37 -15.48 -5.96
N LYS A 61 5.67 -16.26 -4.91
CA LYS A 61 5.99 -17.67 -5.06
C LYS A 61 4.79 -18.54 -5.44
N VAL A 62 3.61 -18.26 -4.89
CA VAL A 62 2.38 -19.03 -5.17
C VAL A 62 1.86 -18.76 -6.59
N PHE A 63 1.89 -17.52 -7.03
CA PHE A 63 1.30 -17.11 -8.32
C PHE A 63 2.32 -16.93 -9.45
N ASP A 64 3.60 -17.26 -9.20
CA ASP A 64 4.70 -17.10 -10.15
C ASP A 64 4.79 -15.67 -10.71
N THR A 65 4.71 -14.69 -9.82
CA THR A 65 4.79 -13.25 -10.16
C THR A 65 6.05 -12.62 -9.56
N SER A 66 6.28 -11.34 -9.80
CA SER A 66 7.30 -10.58 -9.08
C SER A 66 6.80 -10.14 -7.69
N VAL A 67 7.74 -9.92 -6.76
CA VAL A 67 7.45 -9.31 -5.44
C VAL A 67 7.01 -7.86 -5.63
N ASP A 68 7.68 -7.14 -6.51
CA ASP A 68 7.41 -5.72 -6.79
C ASP A 68 6.00 -5.50 -7.32
N PHE A 69 5.44 -6.45 -8.08
CA PHE A 69 4.05 -6.39 -8.53
C PHE A 69 3.09 -6.17 -7.35
N TRP A 70 3.22 -6.98 -6.31
CA TRP A 70 2.35 -6.90 -5.13
C TRP A 70 2.64 -5.66 -4.27
N LEU A 71 3.92 -5.31 -4.10
CA LEU A 71 4.30 -4.13 -3.33
C LEU A 71 3.86 -2.83 -4.00
N ASN A 72 3.90 -2.75 -5.33
CA ASN A 72 3.46 -1.58 -6.07
C ASN A 72 1.95 -1.33 -5.93
N LEU A 73 1.14 -2.40 -5.87
CA LEU A 73 -0.30 -2.28 -5.57
C LEU A 73 -0.53 -1.69 -4.19
N GLN A 74 0.19 -2.19 -3.17
CA GLN A 74 0.09 -1.64 -1.81
C GLN A 74 0.57 -0.19 -1.75
N ALA A 75 1.68 0.13 -2.40
CA ALA A 75 2.23 1.49 -2.43
C ALA A 75 1.27 2.49 -3.08
N ALA A 76 0.57 2.10 -4.15
CA ALA A 76 -0.44 2.95 -4.77
C ALA A 76 -1.60 3.26 -3.80
N VAL A 77 -2.07 2.27 -3.04
CA VAL A 77 -3.10 2.45 -2.00
C VAL A 77 -2.58 3.36 -0.88
N ASP A 78 -1.36 3.13 -0.40
CA ASP A 78 -0.77 3.91 0.68
C ASP A 78 -0.61 5.38 0.30
N LEU A 79 -0.16 5.66 -0.92
CA LEU A 79 -0.08 7.03 -1.45
C LEU A 79 -1.47 7.68 -1.51
N TRP A 80 -2.45 6.97 -2.07
CA TRP A 80 -3.81 7.49 -2.18
C TRP A 80 -4.44 7.76 -0.81
N GLU A 81 -4.22 6.91 0.20
CA GLU A 81 -4.72 7.13 1.56
C GLU A 81 -4.20 8.44 2.16
N VAL A 82 -2.90 8.71 2.01
CA VAL A 82 -2.28 9.94 2.53
C VAL A 82 -2.74 11.16 1.73
N GLU A 83 -2.82 11.06 0.41
CA GLU A 83 -3.29 12.16 -0.46
C GLU A 83 -4.74 12.56 -0.18
N ASN A 84 -5.58 11.63 0.27
CA ASN A 84 -7.00 11.85 0.54
C ASN A 84 -7.33 12.04 2.04
N ASP A 85 -6.34 11.94 2.93
CA ASP A 85 -6.50 12.28 4.34
C ASP A 85 -6.37 13.79 4.53
N ALA A 86 -7.50 14.47 4.69
CA ALA A 86 -7.57 15.92 4.86
C ALA A 86 -6.73 16.42 6.05
N ARG A 87 -6.67 15.65 7.14
CA ARG A 87 -5.88 16.03 8.33
C ARG A 87 -4.39 15.95 8.01
N ALA A 88 -3.96 14.86 7.37
CA ALA A 88 -2.57 14.71 6.96
C ALA A 88 -2.16 15.83 5.98
N GLN A 89 -3.03 16.17 5.02
CA GLN A 89 -2.77 17.25 4.06
C GLN A 89 -2.65 18.62 4.74
N GLU A 90 -3.48 18.91 5.75
CA GLU A 90 -3.38 20.14 6.54
C GLU A 90 -2.05 20.21 7.31
N GLU A 91 -1.65 19.11 7.96
CA GLU A 91 -0.38 19.01 8.68
C GLU A 91 0.82 19.18 7.72
N LEU A 92 0.80 18.55 6.55
CA LEU A 92 1.85 18.67 5.52
C LEU A 92 1.98 20.11 5.01
N SER A 93 0.88 20.85 4.87
CA SER A 93 0.90 22.24 4.41
C SER A 93 1.63 23.20 5.35
N ARG A 94 1.76 22.84 6.63
CA ARG A 94 2.45 23.63 7.67
C ARG A 94 3.95 23.37 7.73
N ILE A 95 4.44 22.31 7.09
CA ILE A 95 5.85 21.94 7.12
C ILE A 95 6.65 22.94 6.27
N CYS A 96 7.66 23.59 6.86
CA CYS A 96 8.59 24.42 6.11
C CYS A 96 9.65 23.55 5.41
N THR A 97 10.12 24.00 4.26
CA THR A 97 11.21 23.30 3.57
C THR A 97 12.53 23.50 4.31
N VAL A 98 13.47 22.57 4.10
CA VAL A 98 14.83 22.67 4.66
C VAL A 98 15.51 23.97 4.21
N SER A 99 15.30 24.37 2.96
CA SER A 99 15.84 25.61 2.40
C SER A 99 15.33 26.85 3.14
N ASP A 100 14.01 26.93 3.37
CA ASP A 100 13.40 28.05 4.10
C ASP A 100 13.90 28.12 5.54
N PHE A 101 14.09 26.95 6.17
CA PHE A 101 14.60 26.86 7.53
C PHE A 101 16.06 27.36 7.64
N ILE A 102 16.92 26.93 6.72
CA ILE A 102 18.33 27.37 6.67
C ILE A 102 18.40 28.88 6.44
N ALA A 103 17.64 29.43 5.50
CA ALA A 103 17.61 30.86 5.22
C ALA A 103 17.20 31.69 6.45
N LYS A 104 16.15 31.27 7.17
CA LYS A 104 15.71 31.92 8.43
C LYS A 104 16.79 31.89 9.51
N ARG A 105 17.53 30.78 9.63
CA ARG A 105 18.61 30.62 10.62
C ARG A 105 19.79 31.54 10.31
N GLU A 106 20.19 31.64 9.04
CA GLU A 106 21.30 32.50 8.62
C GLU A 106 20.97 33.98 8.79
N ALA A 107 19.76 34.39 8.42
CA ALA A 107 19.28 35.76 8.63
C ALA A 107 19.31 36.16 10.12
N LYS A 108 18.98 35.23 11.02
CA LYS A 108 19.04 35.45 12.48
C LYS A 108 20.47 35.52 13.04
N LYS A 109 21.46 34.93 12.35
CA LYS A 109 22.87 34.97 12.77
C LYS A 109 23.57 36.26 12.29
N ALA A 110 23.07 36.86 11.22
CA ALA A 110 23.58 38.11 10.65
C ALA A 110 22.96 39.37 11.29
N ALA A 111 21.92 39.21 12.12
CA ALA A 111 21.28 40.26 12.92
C ALA A 111 21.81 40.24 14.36
#